data_AF-A0ABD3VFD0-F1
#
_entry.id   AF-A0ABD3VFD0-F1
#
_cell.length_a   1.000
_cell.length_b   1.000
_cell.length_c   1.000
_cell.angle_alpha   90.00
_cell.angle_beta   90.00
_cell.angle_gamma   90.00
#
_symmetry.space_group_name_H-M   'P 1'
#
loop_
_entity.id
_entity.type
_entity.pdbx_description
1 polymer ?
#
loop_
_entity_poly.entity_id
_entity_poly.type
_entity_poly.pdbx_seq_one_letter_code
_entity_poly.pdbx_strand_id
1 'polypeptide(L)'
;MAEAEELFQAKKVKGCWENPWEPWQRPGVWAFMRWLLKEKDNKNIPLDNEQELNKTLPVQTPEFDRLLNKNPDGVMVMWIGHASLLVQFDGISILTDPIFSDRCSPVSEYLPIGPKRYRPPPCGVSDLPEIDIVLISHNHYDHLDLPSVRHLNERFGSNLTWYVPMDMRSWFLAVGCQNVKELVWWQEEMACINRNDFKFVCTPCQHWCRRGVNDYNKALWCSWVIKGPQNSFFFAGDTGYQSQVFKQIGQKYGPFSIAAIPIGNYEPRLFLKYQHANPEEAVQIHLDVRAKKSVGIHWGTFKMISTEFYLEPRSRLQQAVEDRNLPSECFFTMQHGEVKHLEEKAPSSNTQNDQDFKNIDS
;
A
#
# COMPACT_ATOMS: atom_id res chain seq x y z
N MET A 1 -21.63 22.74 15.56
CA MET A 1 -21.36 21.29 15.62
C MET A 1 -21.86 20.72 14.32
N ALA A 2 -20.97 20.41 13.38
CA ALA A 2 -21.38 19.72 12.15
C ALA A 2 -21.83 18.31 12.55
N GLU A 3 -23.00 17.87 12.08
CA GLU A 3 -23.41 16.48 12.19
C GLU A 3 -22.26 15.61 11.67
N ALA A 4 -21.86 14.59 12.44
CA ALA A 4 -20.86 13.64 11.97
C ALA A 4 -21.45 12.97 10.72
N GLU A 5 -20.89 13.26 9.54
CA GLU A 5 -21.30 12.61 8.29
C GLU A 5 -21.27 11.09 8.49
N GLU A 6 -22.35 10.41 8.09
CA GLU A 6 -22.47 8.97 8.21
C GLU A 6 -21.33 8.27 7.45
N LEU A 7 -20.61 7.38 8.12
CA LEU A 7 -19.48 6.66 7.52
C LEU A 7 -19.99 5.70 6.43
N PHE A 8 -19.32 5.65 5.28
CA PHE A 8 -19.67 4.74 4.19
C PHE A 8 -19.52 3.27 4.57
N GLN A 9 -20.63 2.60 4.90
CA GLN A 9 -20.61 1.19 5.31
C GLN A 9 -20.38 0.25 4.12
N ALA A 10 -19.75 -0.90 4.41
CA ALA A 10 -19.61 -1.96 3.41
C ALA A 10 -21.00 -2.48 3.01
N LYS A 11 -21.21 -2.65 1.71
CA LYS A 11 -22.51 -3.05 1.14
C LYS A 11 -22.35 -4.34 0.34
N LYS A 12 -23.14 -5.36 0.66
CA LYS A 12 -23.21 -6.63 -0.07
C LYS A 12 -24.59 -6.81 -0.70
N VAL A 13 -24.64 -6.90 -2.03
CA VAL A 13 -25.88 -7.06 -2.81
C VAL A 13 -25.80 -8.35 -3.60
N LYS A 14 -26.80 -9.23 -3.43
CA LYS A 14 -26.87 -10.53 -4.13
C LYS A 14 -25.57 -11.36 -4.01
N GLY A 15 -24.90 -11.29 -2.87
CA GLY A 15 -23.66 -12.01 -2.59
C GLY A 15 -22.38 -11.36 -3.10
N CYS A 16 -22.45 -10.17 -3.70
CA CYS A 16 -21.30 -9.41 -4.17
C CYS A 16 -21.15 -8.10 -3.39
N TRP A 17 -19.92 -7.74 -3.04
CA TRP A 17 -19.60 -6.43 -2.46
C TRP A 17 -19.69 -5.32 -3.52
N GLU A 18 -20.13 -4.13 -3.12
CA GLU A 18 -20.31 -2.97 -3.98
C GLU A 18 -19.64 -1.72 -3.40
N ASN A 19 -19.19 -0.81 -4.28
CA ASN A 19 -18.86 0.55 -3.89
C ASN A 19 -20.19 1.30 -3.60
N PRO A 20 -20.41 1.82 -2.39
CA PRO A 20 -21.69 2.45 -2.00
C PRO A 20 -21.80 3.93 -2.42
N TRP A 21 -20.83 4.45 -3.17
CA TRP A 21 -20.76 5.84 -3.60
C TRP A 21 -20.67 5.97 -5.12
N GLU A 22 -20.97 7.17 -5.60
CA GLU A 22 -20.78 7.60 -6.99
C GLU A 22 -19.65 8.65 -7.06
N PRO A 23 -18.89 8.74 -8.16
CA PRO A 23 -19.03 7.94 -9.38
C PRO A 23 -18.28 6.60 -9.28
N TRP A 24 -18.98 5.48 -9.45
CA TRP A 24 -18.37 4.17 -9.66
C TRP A 24 -18.86 3.56 -10.96
N GLN A 25 -17.97 3.41 -11.93
CA GLN A 25 -18.32 2.77 -13.20
C GLN A 25 -17.35 1.66 -13.50
N ARG A 26 -17.88 0.44 -13.56
CA ARG A 26 -17.15 -0.65 -14.17
C ARG A 26 -17.08 -0.39 -15.68
N PRO A 27 -15.89 -0.37 -16.28
CA PRO A 27 -15.80 -0.24 -17.71
C PRO A 27 -16.41 -1.47 -18.39
N GLY A 28 -17.24 -1.25 -19.42
CA GLY A 28 -17.85 -2.34 -20.16
C GLY A 28 -16.82 -3.20 -20.91
N VAL A 29 -17.05 -4.51 -21.01
CA VAL A 29 -16.16 -5.47 -21.71
C VAL A 29 -15.88 -5.01 -23.16
N TRP A 30 -16.88 -4.46 -23.84
CA TRP A 30 -16.72 -3.91 -25.19
C TRP A 30 -15.83 -2.66 -25.25
N ALA A 31 -15.92 -1.78 -24.26
CA ALA A 31 -15.05 -0.61 -24.16
C ALA A 31 -13.60 -1.05 -23.91
N PHE A 32 -13.40 -2.03 -23.04
CA PHE A 32 -12.10 -2.64 -22.79
C PHE A 32 -11.50 -3.30 -24.03
N MET A 33 -12.25 -4.14 -24.74
CA MET A 33 -11.79 -4.80 -25.97
C MET A 33 -11.46 -3.78 -27.06
N ARG A 34 -12.31 -2.76 -27.23
CA ARG A 34 -12.07 -1.68 -28.20
C ARG A 34 -10.82 -0.87 -27.86
N TRP A 35 -10.56 -0.64 -26.59
CA TRP A 35 -9.34 -0.02 -26.10
C TRP A 35 -8.12 -0.89 -26.39
N LEU A 36 -8.15 -2.17 -26.00
CA LEU A 36 -7.03 -3.10 -26.18
C LEU A 36 -6.58 -3.20 -27.65
N LEU A 37 -7.51 -3.05 -28.59
CA LEU A 37 -7.25 -3.05 -30.03
C LEU A 37 -6.72 -1.72 -30.58
N LYS A 38 -6.94 -0.60 -29.89
CA LYS A 38 -6.61 0.76 -30.37
C LYS A 38 -5.43 1.39 -29.65
N GLU A 39 -5.15 0.96 -28.43
CA GLU A 39 -4.13 1.59 -27.61
C GLU A 39 -2.72 1.18 -28.02
N LYS A 40 -1.80 2.14 -28.02
CA LYS A 40 -0.37 1.86 -28.21
C LYS A 40 0.24 1.54 -26.85
N ASP A 41 1.06 0.49 -26.79
CA ASP A 41 1.84 0.17 -25.58
C ASP A 41 2.94 1.23 -25.38
N ASN A 42 2.66 2.28 -24.61
CA ASN A 42 3.59 3.39 -24.35
C ASN A 42 4.47 3.16 -23.12
N LYS A 43 4.47 1.95 -22.55
CA LYS A 43 5.24 1.63 -21.34
C LYS A 43 6.74 1.81 -21.51
N ASN A 44 7.27 1.57 -22.72
CA ASN A 44 8.68 1.61 -23.10
C ASN A 44 9.64 1.01 -22.06
N ILE A 45 9.28 -0.16 -21.50
CA ILE A 45 10.11 -0.89 -20.56
C ILE A 45 11.27 -1.52 -21.35
N PRO A 46 12.55 -1.22 -21.03
CA PRO A 46 13.70 -1.78 -21.73
C PRO A 46 13.97 -3.24 -21.32
N LEU A 47 13.04 -4.15 -21.65
CA LEU A 47 13.07 -5.57 -21.24
C LEU A 47 14.32 -6.32 -21.74
N ASP A 48 14.86 -5.92 -22.89
CA ASP A 48 16.05 -6.53 -23.49
C ASP A 48 17.35 -5.80 -23.12
N ASN A 49 17.27 -4.77 -22.27
CA ASN A 49 18.42 -3.96 -21.85
C ASN A 49 18.45 -3.83 -20.32
N GLU A 50 18.99 -4.86 -19.68
CA GLU A 50 19.15 -4.91 -18.23
C GLU A 50 20.02 -3.77 -17.69
N GLN A 51 21.01 -3.29 -18.45
CA GLN A 51 21.86 -2.17 -18.04
C GLN A 51 21.04 -0.88 -17.89
N GLU A 52 20.12 -0.61 -18.82
CA GLU A 52 19.23 0.56 -18.73
C GLU A 52 18.23 0.40 -17.57
N LEU A 53 17.67 -0.79 -17.36
CA LEU A 53 16.82 -1.06 -16.19
C LEU A 53 17.60 -0.87 -14.87
N ASN A 54 18.83 -1.36 -14.76
CA ASN A 54 19.64 -1.21 -13.56
C ASN A 54 20.04 0.25 -13.32
N LYS A 55 20.16 1.06 -14.37
CA LYS A 55 20.44 2.50 -14.26
C LYS A 55 19.21 3.31 -13.80
N THR A 56 18.03 2.95 -14.29
CA THR A 56 16.79 3.73 -14.10
C THR A 56 15.94 3.25 -12.91
N LEU A 57 15.93 1.94 -12.66
CA LEU A 57 15.25 1.25 -11.56
C LEU A 57 16.17 0.16 -10.97
N PRO A 58 17.26 0.57 -10.29
CA PRO A 58 18.14 -0.37 -9.60
C PRO A 58 17.39 -1.20 -8.56
N VAL A 59 17.78 -2.48 -8.44
CA VAL A 59 17.41 -3.33 -7.30
C VAL A 59 18.61 -3.39 -6.39
N GLN A 60 18.44 -2.84 -5.19
CA GLN A 60 19.44 -2.82 -4.15
C GLN A 60 19.33 -4.07 -3.27
N THR A 61 20.47 -4.53 -2.76
CA THR A 61 20.48 -5.48 -1.65
C THR A 61 19.99 -4.76 -0.38
N PRO A 62 18.95 -5.26 0.31
CA PRO A 62 18.45 -4.59 1.51
C PRO A 62 19.49 -4.57 2.65
N GLU A 63 19.50 -3.46 3.39
CA GLU A 63 20.30 -3.31 4.62
C GLU A 63 19.64 -4.07 5.79
N PHE A 64 19.68 -5.42 5.76
CA PHE A 64 18.97 -6.27 6.73
C PHE A 64 19.34 -6.00 8.20
N ASP A 65 20.57 -5.59 8.49
CA ASP A 65 21.01 -5.24 9.85
C ASP A 65 20.16 -4.11 10.46
N ARG A 66 19.69 -3.18 9.63
CA ARG A 66 18.81 -2.06 10.04
C ARG A 66 17.38 -2.53 10.34
N LEU A 67 17.00 -3.71 9.86
CA LEU A 67 15.67 -4.31 10.01
C LEU A 67 15.59 -5.31 11.17
N LEU A 68 16.68 -5.52 11.90
CA LEU A 68 16.71 -6.38 13.09
C LEU A 68 15.98 -5.73 14.29
N ASN A 69 16.01 -4.40 14.39
CA ASN A 69 15.31 -3.67 15.43
C ASN A 69 13.91 -3.23 14.95
N LYS A 70 12.87 -3.91 15.43
CA LYS A 70 11.46 -3.57 15.14
C LYS A 70 10.97 -2.29 15.84
N ASN A 71 11.77 -1.70 16.72
CA ASN A 71 11.45 -0.47 17.45
C ASN A 71 12.47 0.65 17.13
N PRO A 72 12.51 1.14 15.89
CA PRO A 72 13.30 2.31 15.54
C PRO A 72 12.72 3.58 16.19
N ASP A 73 13.52 4.64 16.28
CA ASP A 73 13.01 5.98 16.61
C ASP A 73 12.19 6.53 15.43
N GLY A 74 10.87 6.33 15.43
CA GLY A 74 9.98 6.62 14.31
C GLY A 74 9.62 5.37 13.51
N VAL A 75 9.77 5.41 12.18
CA VAL A 75 9.34 4.30 11.30
C VAL A 75 10.46 3.87 10.36
N MET A 76 10.71 2.56 10.27
CA MET A 76 11.59 1.98 9.24
C MET A 76 10.74 1.36 8.12
N VAL A 77 11.12 1.60 6.88
CA VAL A 77 10.43 1.07 5.70
C VAL A 77 11.43 0.43 4.75
N MET A 78 11.08 -0.73 4.20
CA MET A 78 11.77 -1.35 3.07
C MET A 78 10.77 -1.60 1.94
N TRP A 79 11.09 -1.12 0.74
CA TRP A 79 10.26 -1.39 -0.44
C TRP A 79 10.74 -2.62 -1.19
N ILE A 80 9.97 -3.69 -1.12
CA ILE A 80 10.27 -4.96 -1.82
C ILE A 80 9.89 -4.83 -3.30
N GLY A 81 8.89 -4.01 -3.60
CA GLY A 81 8.42 -3.74 -4.95
C GLY A 81 6.90 -3.91 -5.06
N HIS A 82 6.32 -3.22 -6.02
CA HIS A 82 4.87 -3.19 -6.24
C HIS A 82 4.16 -2.63 -4.99
N ALA A 83 3.13 -3.30 -4.49
CA ALA A 83 2.48 -2.99 -3.22
C ALA A 83 3.16 -3.64 -1.99
N SER A 84 4.26 -4.39 -2.18
CA SER A 84 4.95 -5.06 -1.09
C SER A 84 5.94 -4.13 -0.36
N LEU A 85 5.57 -3.74 0.86
CA LEU A 85 6.40 -3.01 1.80
C LEU A 85 6.53 -3.80 3.11
N LEU A 86 7.75 -3.80 3.66
CA LEU A 86 7.98 -4.09 5.06
C LEU A 86 8.05 -2.76 5.83
N VAL A 87 7.27 -2.65 6.90
CA VAL A 87 7.17 -1.46 7.75
C VAL A 87 7.38 -1.88 9.19
N GLN A 88 8.28 -1.20 9.91
CA GLN A 88 8.56 -1.46 11.32
C GLN A 88 8.43 -0.19 12.16
N PHE A 89 7.67 -0.30 13.24
CA PHE A 89 7.53 0.74 14.27
C PHE A 89 6.96 0.13 15.54
N ASP A 90 7.19 0.79 16.68
CA ASP A 90 6.63 0.43 17.99
C ASP A 90 6.80 -1.06 18.37
N GLY A 91 7.86 -1.71 17.87
CA GLY A 91 8.17 -3.10 18.17
C GLY A 91 7.46 -4.15 17.31
N ILE A 92 6.84 -3.78 16.18
CA ILE A 92 6.23 -4.73 15.24
C ILE A 92 6.81 -4.62 13.83
N SER A 93 6.78 -5.74 13.08
CA SER A 93 7.05 -5.82 11.65
C SER A 93 5.77 -6.15 10.88
N ILE A 94 5.40 -5.27 9.95
CA ILE A 94 4.22 -5.42 9.09
C ILE A 94 4.68 -5.60 7.64
N LEU A 95 4.19 -6.64 6.98
CA LEU A 95 4.36 -6.87 5.55
C LEU A 95 3.03 -6.63 4.83
N THR A 96 3.04 -5.86 3.75
CA THR A 96 1.84 -5.52 2.96
C THR A 96 1.84 -6.29 1.64
N ASP A 97 0.68 -6.82 1.22
CA ASP A 97 0.43 -7.44 -0.09
C ASP A 97 1.65 -8.18 -0.68
N PRO A 98 2.18 -9.21 -0.01
CA PRO A 98 3.47 -9.80 -0.37
C PRO A 98 3.40 -10.59 -1.68
N ILE A 99 4.21 -10.18 -2.66
CA ILE A 99 4.41 -10.92 -3.92
C ILE A 99 5.91 -11.08 -4.24
N PHE A 100 6.41 -12.28 -3.97
CA PHE A 100 7.77 -12.71 -4.30
C PHE A 100 7.84 -13.47 -5.62
N SER A 101 6.71 -13.92 -6.16
CA SER A 101 6.63 -14.61 -7.44
C SER A 101 7.01 -13.71 -8.63
N ASP A 102 7.48 -14.33 -9.71
CA ASP A 102 7.82 -13.67 -10.97
C ASP A 102 6.60 -13.20 -11.77
N ARG A 103 5.45 -13.83 -11.56
CA ARG A 103 4.22 -13.58 -12.33
C ARG A 103 2.99 -13.47 -11.45
N CYS A 104 2.10 -12.55 -11.81
CA CYS A 104 0.78 -12.39 -11.20
C CYS A 104 -0.20 -13.35 -11.89
N SER A 105 -0.36 -14.57 -11.37
CA SER A 105 -1.16 -15.60 -12.03
C SER A 105 -1.60 -16.72 -11.08
N PRO A 106 -2.77 -17.36 -11.31
CA PRO A 106 -3.18 -18.54 -10.55
C PRO A 106 -2.28 -19.75 -10.76
N VAL A 107 -1.53 -19.77 -11.85
CA VAL A 107 -0.72 -20.90 -12.31
C VAL A 107 0.73 -20.48 -12.54
N SER A 108 1.19 -19.43 -11.86
CA SER A 108 2.53 -18.85 -12.00
C SER A 108 3.65 -19.89 -11.83
N GLU A 109 3.43 -20.91 -10.98
CA GLU A 109 4.38 -22.01 -10.73
C GLU A 109 4.47 -23.03 -11.87
N TYR A 110 3.44 -23.14 -12.73
CA TYR A 110 3.33 -24.24 -13.71
C TYR A 110 3.23 -23.78 -15.17
N LEU A 111 2.75 -22.55 -15.42
CA LEU A 111 2.54 -22.01 -16.76
C LEU A 111 3.00 -20.54 -16.85
N PRO A 112 3.65 -20.13 -17.96
CA PRO A 112 4.15 -18.77 -18.15
C PRO A 112 3.04 -17.78 -18.55
N ILE A 113 1.89 -17.82 -17.87
CA ILE A 113 0.70 -17.01 -18.13
C ILE A 113 0.60 -15.90 -17.09
N GLY A 114 0.16 -14.72 -17.51
CA GLY A 114 -0.05 -13.55 -16.64
C GLY A 114 1.11 -12.54 -16.67
N PRO A 115 0.91 -11.32 -16.13
CA PRO A 115 1.94 -10.28 -16.09
C PRO A 115 3.23 -10.77 -15.42
N LYS A 116 4.37 -10.56 -16.07
CA LYS A 116 5.70 -10.85 -15.50
C LYS A 116 6.28 -9.57 -14.91
N ARG A 117 6.95 -9.67 -13.75
CA ARG A 117 7.75 -8.57 -13.23
C ARG A 117 8.96 -8.29 -14.13
N TYR A 118 9.28 -7.02 -14.32
CA TYR A 118 10.50 -6.59 -15.00
C TYR A 118 11.59 -6.16 -14.01
N ARG A 119 11.25 -6.04 -12.73
CA ARG A 119 12.23 -6.00 -11.64
C ARG A 119 12.01 -7.16 -10.67
N PRO A 120 13.04 -7.98 -10.36
CA PRO A 120 12.92 -9.05 -9.37
C PRO A 120 12.72 -8.45 -7.97
N PRO A 121 12.17 -9.23 -7.01
CA PRO A 121 12.21 -8.82 -5.62
C PRO A 121 13.68 -8.73 -5.16
N PRO A 122 14.03 -7.77 -4.29
CA PRO A 122 15.39 -7.58 -3.79
C PRO A 122 15.87 -8.71 -2.87
N CYS A 123 14.94 -9.53 -2.37
CA CYS A 123 15.21 -10.64 -1.47
C CYS A 123 14.11 -11.71 -1.54
N GLY A 124 14.40 -12.89 -1.00
CA GLY A 124 13.43 -13.97 -0.85
C GLY A 124 12.70 -13.92 0.49
N VAL A 125 11.66 -14.75 0.62
CA VAL A 125 10.95 -14.95 1.90
C VAL A 125 11.89 -15.46 2.98
N SER A 126 12.96 -16.21 2.65
CA SER A 126 13.97 -16.69 3.59
C SER A 126 14.78 -15.59 4.26
N ASP A 127 14.92 -14.44 3.59
CA ASP A 127 15.86 -13.39 3.99
C ASP A 127 15.17 -12.31 4.83
N LEU A 128 13.84 -12.28 4.85
CA LEU A 128 13.08 -11.31 5.64
C LEU A 128 13.48 -11.40 7.13
N PRO A 129 13.44 -10.30 7.89
CA PRO A 129 13.44 -10.38 9.34
C PRO A 129 12.16 -11.06 9.84
N GLU A 130 12.03 -11.23 11.15
CA GLU A 130 10.78 -11.72 11.72
C GLU A 130 9.60 -10.79 11.40
N ILE A 131 8.53 -11.37 10.87
CA ILE A 131 7.30 -10.68 10.48
C ILE A 131 6.20 -11.07 11.46
N ASP A 132 5.58 -10.08 12.10
CA ASP A 132 4.50 -10.30 13.06
C ASP A 132 3.14 -10.31 12.35
N ILE A 133 3.00 -9.47 11.32
CA ILE A 133 1.72 -9.18 10.67
C ILE A 133 1.88 -9.15 9.15
N VAL A 134 0.93 -9.76 8.43
CA VAL A 134 0.69 -9.48 7.01
C VAL A 134 -0.66 -8.79 6.84
N LEU A 135 -0.69 -7.72 6.06
CA LEU A 135 -1.91 -7.03 5.63
C LEU A 135 -2.20 -7.37 4.17
N ILE A 136 -3.42 -7.80 3.89
CA ILE A 136 -3.92 -8.04 2.54
C ILE A 136 -4.99 -7.00 2.22
N SER A 137 -4.79 -6.20 1.18
CA SER A 137 -5.77 -5.18 0.77
C SER A 137 -6.94 -5.79 -0.01
N HIS A 138 -6.65 -6.69 -0.96
CA HIS A 138 -7.65 -7.31 -1.82
C HIS A 138 -7.10 -8.59 -2.46
N ASN A 139 -7.93 -9.29 -3.24
CA ASN A 139 -7.61 -10.64 -3.70
C ASN A 139 -7.03 -10.75 -5.12
N HIS A 140 -6.59 -9.67 -5.78
CA HIS A 140 -5.95 -9.80 -7.10
C HIS A 140 -4.60 -10.52 -7.00
N TYR A 141 -4.14 -11.12 -8.10
CA TYR A 141 -2.96 -11.98 -8.12
C TYR A 141 -1.64 -11.26 -7.82
N ASP A 142 -1.60 -9.95 -8.04
CA ASP A 142 -0.45 -9.09 -7.75
C ASP A 142 -0.41 -8.57 -6.31
N HIS A 143 -1.46 -8.83 -5.52
CA HIS A 143 -1.56 -8.47 -4.09
C HIS A 143 -1.73 -9.69 -3.17
N LEU A 144 -2.31 -10.77 -3.69
CA LEU A 144 -2.50 -12.04 -3.01
C LEU A 144 -1.88 -13.19 -3.81
N ASP A 145 -0.58 -13.39 -3.59
CA ASP A 145 0.25 -14.38 -4.28
C ASP A 145 0.33 -15.70 -3.48
N LEU A 146 -0.16 -16.80 -4.07
CA LEU A 146 -0.25 -18.09 -3.38
C LEU A 146 1.12 -18.66 -2.95
N PRO A 147 2.16 -18.68 -3.80
CA PRO A 147 3.50 -19.09 -3.38
C PRO A 147 4.05 -18.26 -2.21
N SER A 148 3.86 -16.93 -2.25
CA SER A 148 4.29 -16.06 -1.15
C SER A 148 3.56 -16.40 0.16
N VAL A 149 2.25 -16.62 0.11
CA VAL A 149 1.47 -17.02 1.30
C VAL A 149 1.97 -18.37 1.85
N ARG A 150 2.23 -19.35 0.99
CA ARG A 150 2.77 -20.66 1.41
C ARG A 150 4.13 -20.52 2.09
N HIS A 151 5.09 -19.86 1.45
CA HIS A 151 6.44 -19.70 2.00
C HIS A 151 6.44 -18.90 3.32
N LEU A 152 5.60 -17.86 3.43
CA LEU A 152 5.47 -17.09 4.67
C LEU A 152 4.85 -17.95 5.79
N ASN A 153 3.82 -18.73 5.47
CA ASN A 153 3.18 -19.63 6.43
C ASN A 153 4.10 -20.78 6.85
N GLU A 154 4.88 -21.35 5.94
CA GLU A 154 5.90 -22.37 6.23
C GLU A 154 6.99 -21.82 7.14
N ARG A 155 7.44 -20.58 6.92
CA ARG A 155 8.52 -19.97 7.69
C ARG A 155 8.08 -19.51 9.08
N PHE A 156 6.94 -18.83 9.19
CA PHE A 156 6.53 -18.16 10.42
C PHE A 156 5.38 -18.86 11.17
N GLY A 157 4.65 -19.76 10.50
CA GLY A 157 3.59 -20.56 11.11
C GLY A 157 2.52 -19.73 11.81
N SER A 158 2.14 -20.16 13.01
CA SER A 158 1.10 -19.52 13.83
C SER A 158 1.51 -18.18 14.43
N ASN A 159 2.80 -17.84 14.45
CA ASN A 159 3.29 -16.57 14.98
C ASN A 159 2.93 -15.40 14.05
N LEU A 160 2.77 -15.67 12.76
CA LEU A 160 2.36 -14.68 11.77
C LEU A 160 0.84 -14.51 11.79
N THR A 161 0.37 -13.27 12.01
CA THR A 161 -1.05 -12.92 11.92
C THR A 161 -1.38 -12.34 10.56
N TRP A 162 -2.39 -12.90 9.89
CA TRP A 162 -2.89 -12.40 8.61
C TRP A 162 -4.13 -11.55 8.83
N TYR A 163 -4.08 -10.26 8.50
CA TYR A 163 -5.26 -9.39 8.45
C TYR A 163 -5.76 -9.30 7.02
N VAL A 164 -7.00 -9.73 6.82
CA VAL A 164 -7.61 -9.88 5.50
C VAL A 164 -9.01 -9.24 5.46
N PRO A 165 -9.47 -8.77 4.29
CA PRO A 165 -10.82 -8.27 4.14
C PRO A 165 -11.83 -9.43 4.21
N MET A 166 -13.09 -9.08 4.51
CA MET A 166 -14.22 -10.02 4.59
C MET A 166 -14.34 -10.97 3.37
N ASP A 167 -14.68 -12.23 3.65
CA ASP A 167 -14.80 -13.37 2.73
C ASP A 167 -13.48 -13.85 2.08
N MET A 168 -12.35 -13.68 2.77
CA MET A 168 -11.05 -14.27 2.36
C MET A 168 -10.54 -15.33 3.31
N ARG A 169 -11.06 -15.42 4.54
CA ARG A 169 -10.52 -16.31 5.58
C ARG A 169 -10.51 -17.78 5.15
N SER A 170 -11.58 -18.25 4.50
CA SER A 170 -11.69 -19.64 4.03
C SER A 170 -10.58 -20.01 3.04
N TRP A 171 -10.16 -19.06 2.20
CA TRP A 171 -9.04 -19.26 1.27
C TRP A 171 -7.72 -19.44 2.02
N PHE A 172 -7.44 -18.59 3.03
CA PHE A 172 -6.24 -18.70 3.85
C PHE A 172 -6.19 -20.00 4.67
N LEU A 173 -7.31 -20.41 5.26
CA LEU A 173 -7.43 -21.68 5.97
C LEU A 173 -7.14 -22.87 5.05
N ALA A 174 -7.61 -22.82 3.80
CA ALA A 174 -7.36 -23.87 2.81
C ALA A 174 -5.88 -23.94 2.37
N VAL A 175 -5.13 -22.84 2.47
CA VAL A 175 -3.68 -22.80 2.24
C VAL A 175 -2.89 -23.29 3.47
N GLY A 176 -3.53 -23.39 4.64
CA GLY A 176 -2.94 -23.87 5.89
C GLY A 176 -2.56 -22.76 6.87
N CYS A 177 -2.95 -21.51 6.61
CA CYS A 177 -2.74 -20.39 7.54
C CYS A 177 -3.68 -20.54 8.74
N GLN A 178 -3.14 -20.46 9.96
CA GLN A 178 -3.92 -20.71 11.19
C GLN A 178 -4.45 -19.42 11.83
N ASN A 179 -3.61 -18.37 11.88
CA ASN A 179 -3.92 -17.12 12.55
C ASN A 179 -4.37 -16.06 11.55
N VAL A 180 -5.67 -16.08 11.21
CA VAL A 180 -6.28 -15.22 10.20
C VAL A 180 -7.39 -14.39 10.82
N LYS A 181 -7.24 -13.06 10.75
CA LYS A 181 -8.18 -12.04 11.20
C LYS A 181 -8.89 -11.46 9.99
N GLU A 182 -10.21 -11.63 9.97
CA GLU A 182 -11.07 -11.20 8.87
C GLU A 182 -11.95 -10.04 9.34
N LEU A 183 -11.85 -8.90 8.64
CA LEU A 183 -12.51 -7.66 9.03
C LEU A 183 -13.31 -7.06 7.87
N VAL A 184 -14.45 -6.45 8.20
CA VAL A 184 -15.23 -5.59 7.29
C VAL A 184 -14.86 -4.11 7.51
N TRP A 185 -15.23 -3.24 6.58
CA TRP A 185 -14.96 -1.80 6.70
C TRP A 185 -15.43 -1.21 8.03
N TRP A 186 -14.59 -0.35 8.58
CA TRP A 186 -14.70 0.32 9.88
C TRP A 186 -14.65 -0.60 11.10
N GLN A 187 -14.52 -1.90 10.92
CA GLN A 187 -14.27 -2.82 12.02
C GLN A 187 -12.87 -2.56 12.58
N GLU A 188 -12.82 -2.34 13.90
CA GLU A 188 -11.58 -2.15 14.65
C GLU A 188 -11.29 -3.43 15.42
N GLU A 189 -10.04 -3.89 15.37
CA GLU A 189 -9.51 -4.97 16.20
C GLU A 189 -8.36 -4.44 17.04
N MET A 190 -8.44 -4.68 18.35
CA MET A 190 -7.35 -4.42 19.28
C MET A 190 -6.52 -5.68 19.45
N ALA A 191 -5.20 -5.56 19.36
CA ALA A 191 -4.28 -6.65 19.65
C ALA A 191 -3.09 -6.15 20.47
N CYS A 192 -2.69 -6.92 21.47
CA CYS A 192 -1.46 -6.68 22.23
C CYS A 192 -0.34 -7.52 21.60
N ILE A 193 0.68 -6.87 21.04
CA ILE A 193 1.81 -7.51 20.37
C ILE A 193 3.08 -6.94 20.98
N ASN A 194 4.01 -7.81 21.40
CA ASN A 194 5.28 -7.39 22.03
C ASN A 194 5.09 -6.41 23.20
N ARG A 195 4.01 -6.59 23.99
CA ARG A 195 3.60 -5.75 25.14
C ARG A 195 3.09 -4.35 24.79
N ASN A 196 2.84 -4.07 23.51
CA ASN A 196 2.25 -2.82 23.04
C ASN A 196 0.85 -3.08 22.50
N ASP A 197 -0.06 -2.14 22.76
CA ASP A 197 -1.42 -2.20 22.24
C ASP A 197 -1.47 -1.56 20.85
N PHE A 198 -2.02 -2.31 19.90
CA PHE A 198 -2.24 -1.87 18.54
C PHE A 198 -3.72 -1.92 18.20
N LYS A 199 -4.16 -0.94 17.40
CA LYS A 199 -5.46 -0.94 16.76
C LYS A 199 -5.28 -1.18 15.27
N PHE A 200 -5.87 -2.25 14.77
CA PHE A 200 -6.00 -2.56 13.35
C PHE A 200 -7.41 -2.20 12.89
N VAL A 201 -7.53 -1.49 11.78
CA VAL A 201 -8.83 -1.12 11.22
C VAL A 201 -8.83 -1.41 9.73
N CYS A 202 -9.82 -2.18 9.30
CA CYS A 202 -10.13 -2.36 7.89
C CYS A 202 -10.93 -1.13 7.44
N THR A 203 -10.39 -0.31 6.54
CA THR A 203 -11.03 0.93 6.08
C THR A 203 -11.44 0.85 4.60
N PRO A 204 -12.44 1.61 4.14
CA PRO A 204 -12.85 1.55 2.75
C PRO A 204 -11.78 2.06 1.77
N CYS A 205 -11.87 1.60 0.53
CA CYS A 205 -11.21 2.19 -0.63
C CYS A 205 -12.05 1.90 -1.89
N GLN A 206 -11.77 2.57 -3.01
CA GLN A 206 -12.54 2.39 -4.24
C GLN A 206 -11.85 1.40 -5.18
N HIS A 207 -12.20 0.12 -5.06
CA HIS A 207 -11.65 -0.94 -5.90
C HIS A 207 -12.64 -2.10 -6.09
N TRP A 208 -12.14 -3.29 -6.40
CA TRP A 208 -12.91 -4.50 -6.65
C TRP A 208 -12.04 -5.75 -6.41
N CYS A 209 -12.66 -6.93 -6.43
CA CYS A 209 -12.00 -8.22 -6.23
C CYS A 209 -12.39 -9.22 -7.33
N ARG A 210 -11.43 -10.04 -7.77
CA ARG A 210 -11.66 -11.23 -8.62
C ARG A 210 -10.40 -12.08 -8.73
N ARG A 211 -10.55 -13.40 -8.63
CA ARG A 211 -9.49 -14.36 -8.95
C ARG A 211 -9.91 -15.31 -10.06
N GLY A 212 -11.10 -15.84 -9.98
CA GLY A 212 -11.68 -16.77 -10.94
C GLY A 212 -12.65 -16.16 -11.95
N VAL A 213 -13.39 -17.03 -12.63
CA VAL A 213 -14.36 -16.63 -13.65
C VAL A 213 -15.65 -16.10 -13.01
N ASN A 214 -16.12 -16.72 -11.93
CA ASN A 214 -17.44 -16.50 -11.30
C ASN A 214 -17.36 -16.05 -9.83
N ASP A 215 -16.34 -15.28 -9.47
CA ASP A 215 -16.09 -14.81 -8.09
C ASP A 215 -15.93 -13.28 -7.98
N TYR A 216 -16.37 -12.55 -9.01
CA TYR A 216 -16.36 -11.09 -9.01
C TYR A 216 -17.01 -10.55 -7.73
N ASN A 217 -16.25 -9.76 -6.98
CA ASN A 217 -16.62 -9.13 -5.72
C ASN A 217 -17.23 -10.09 -4.68
N LYS A 218 -16.93 -11.39 -4.72
CA LYS A 218 -17.33 -12.31 -3.65
C LYS A 218 -16.54 -12.07 -2.36
N ALA A 219 -15.35 -11.49 -2.46
CA ALA A 219 -14.55 -10.99 -1.36
C ALA A 219 -14.46 -9.47 -1.37
N LEU A 220 -14.29 -8.89 -0.19
CA LEU A 220 -14.15 -7.45 0.01
C LEU A 220 -12.74 -6.97 -0.38
N TRP A 221 -12.58 -5.68 -0.62
CA TRP A 221 -11.30 -4.98 -0.77
C TRP A 221 -11.22 -3.89 0.29
N CYS A 222 -10.04 -3.49 0.75
CA CYS A 222 -9.91 -2.45 1.75
C CYS A 222 -8.56 -1.72 1.69
N SER A 223 -8.52 -0.60 2.39
CA SER A 223 -7.31 -0.02 2.95
C SER A 223 -7.16 -0.45 4.41
N TRP A 224 -5.98 -0.24 5.01
CA TRP A 224 -5.71 -0.57 6.40
C TRP A 224 -5.18 0.62 7.18
N VAL A 225 -5.66 0.74 8.42
CA VAL A 225 -5.12 1.66 9.43
C VAL A 225 -4.53 0.85 10.57
N ILE A 226 -3.32 1.21 10.98
CA ILE A 226 -2.63 0.63 12.12
C ILE A 226 -2.21 1.78 13.03
N LYS A 227 -2.73 1.79 14.26
CA LYS A 227 -2.33 2.74 15.31
C LYS A 227 -1.53 1.97 16.36
N GLY A 228 -0.27 2.33 16.53
CA GLY A 228 0.55 1.93 17.67
C GLY A 228 0.59 3.02 18.75
N PRO A 229 1.37 2.79 19.83
CA PRO A 229 1.54 3.74 20.91
C PRO A 229 2.12 5.10 20.50
N GLN A 230 3.05 5.13 19.53
CA GLN A 230 3.71 6.35 19.09
C GLN A 230 3.45 6.62 17.61
N ASN A 231 3.50 5.56 16.80
CA ASN A 231 3.45 5.66 15.36
C ASN A 231 2.14 5.12 14.78
N SER A 232 1.82 5.55 13.57
CA SER A 232 0.69 4.99 12.83
C SER A 232 0.94 4.91 11.34
N PHE A 233 0.36 3.88 10.74
CA PHE A 233 0.54 3.51 9.35
C PHE A 233 -0.82 3.41 8.65
N PHE A 234 -0.91 4.01 7.46
CA PHE A 234 -2.03 3.83 6.55
C PHE A 234 -1.56 3.11 5.29
N PHE A 235 -2.20 2.00 4.94
CA PHE A 235 -1.96 1.29 3.69
C PHE A 235 -3.18 1.40 2.80
N ALA A 236 -3.06 2.12 1.68
CA ALA A 236 -4.21 2.41 0.82
C ALA A 236 -4.73 1.18 0.04
N GLY A 237 -3.89 0.15 -0.15
CA GLY A 237 -4.13 -0.89 -1.14
C GLY A 237 -4.22 -0.29 -2.55
N ASP A 238 -4.87 -1.01 -3.45
CA ASP A 238 -5.32 -0.43 -4.72
C ASP A 238 -6.60 0.37 -4.52
N THR A 239 -6.65 1.53 -5.15
CA THR A 239 -7.82 2.40 -5.07
C THR A 239 -7.85 3.44 -6.17
N GLY A 240 -9.05 3.71 -6.71
CA GLY A 240 -9.36 4.99 -7.34
C GLY A 240 -9.52 6.10 -6.30
N TYR A 241 -9.57 7.36 -6.73
CA TYR A 241 -9.75 8.47 -5.81
C TYR A 241 -11.23 8.67 -5.43
N GLN A 242 -11.53 8.56 -4.13
CA GLN A 242 -12.79 8.97 -3.53
C GLN A 242 -12.54 9.88 -2.32
N SER A 243 -12.63 11.19 -2.54
CA SER A 243 -12.38 12.25 -1.57
C SER A 243 -13.07 12.05 -0.21
N GLN A 244 -14.36 11.71 -0.19
CA GLN A 244 -15.12 11.64 1.06
C GLN A 244 -14.60 10.51 1.96
N VAL A 245 -14.32 9.33 1.38
CA VAL A 245 -13.78 8.18 2.12
C VAL A 245 -12.43 8.51 2.75
N PHE A 246 -11.49 9.08 1.97
CA PHE A 246 -10.16 9.40 2.50
C PHE A 246 -10.19 10.52 3.54
N LYS A 247 -11.07 11.52 3.38
CA LYS A 247 -11.29 12.55 4.41
C LYS A 247 -11.90 11.96 5.68
N GLN A 248 -12.85 11.05 5.59
CA GLN A 248 -13.42 10.35 6.76
C GLN A 248 -12.34 9.55 7.50
N ILE A 249 -11.47 8.83 6.77
CA ILE A 249 -10.34 8.10 7.35
C ILE A 249 -9.37 9.06 8.04
N GLY A 250 -8.96 10.15 7.38
CA GLY A 250 -8.04 11.13 7.95
C GLY A 250 -8.61 11.89 9.15
N GLN A 251 -9.91 12.17 9.16
CA GLN A 251 -10.60 12.78 10.30
C GLN A 251 -10.70 11.83 11.50
N LYS A 252 -10.97 10.54 11.27
CA LYS A 252 -11.20 9.56 12.33
C LYS A 252 -9.91 8.99 12.92
N TYR A 253 -8.88 8.78 12.09
CA TYR A 253 -7.68 8.04 12.49
C TYR A 253 -6.36 8.80 12.27
N GLY A 254 -6.38 9.82 11.42
CA GLY A 254 -5.23 10.67 11.16
C GLY A 254 -4.91 11.61 12.33
N PRO A 255 -3.72 12.24 12.33
CA PRO A 255 -2.67 12.09 11.33
C PRO A 255 -1.94 10.75 11.41
N PHE A 256 -1.35 10.32 10.29
CA PHE A 256 -0.53 9.11 10.18
C PHE A 256 0.96 9.46 10.13
N SER A 257 1.82 8.67 10.77
CA SER A 257 3.29 8.84 10.68
C SER A 257 3.75 8.58 9.26
N ILE A 258 3.22 7.51 8.63
CA ILE A 258 3.44 7.21 7.22
C ILE A 258 2.19 6.62 6.56
N ALA A 259 2.01 6.90 5.27
CA ALA A 259 1.08 6.20 4.40
C ALA A 259 1.78 5.55 3.20
N ALA A 260 1.29 4.40 2.76
CA ALA A 260 1.67 3.77 1.50
C ALA A 260 0.52 3.89 0.50
N ILE A 261 0.76 4.59 -0.61
CA ILE A 261 -0.28 5.03 -1.55
C ILE A 261 0.12 4.65 -2.99
N PRO A 262 -0.76 3.99 -3.78
CA PRO A 262 -0.44 3.59 -5.14
C PRO A 262 -0.29 4.81 -6.05
N ILE A 263 0.71 4.76 -6.93
CA ILE A 263 0.97 5.82 -7.93
C ILE A 263 1.05 5.28 -9.36
N GLY A 264 0.88 3.98 -9.58
CA GLY A 264 1.00 3.32 -10.89
C GLY A 264 -0.28 2.59 -11.31
N ASN A 265 -0.29 2.11 -12.56
CA ASN A 265 -1.41 1.42 -13.21
C ASN A 265 -2.65 2.31 -13.43
N TYR A 266 -2.46 3.54 -13.90
CA TYR A 266 -3.52 4.55 -13.99
C TYR A 266 -3.93 4.97 -15.42
N GLU A 267 -3.21 4.61 -16.49
CA GLU A 267 -3.55 4.94 -17.88
C GLU A 267 -4.12 3.76 -18.70
N PRO A 268 -5.18 3.95 -19.49
CA PRO A 268 -5.85 5.20 -19.76
C PRO A 268 -6.79 5.63 -18.63
N ARG A 269 -6.83 6.92 -18.31
CA ARG A 269 -7.77 7.48 -17.31
C ARG A 269 -9.24 7.16 -17.59
N LEU A 270 -9.64 7.02 -18.86
CA LEU A 270 -11.02 6.69 -19.22
C LEU A 270 -11.50 5.36 -18.60
N PHE A 271 -10.59 4.41 -18.38
CA PHE A 271 -10.89 3.09 -17.83
C PHE A 271 -10.42 2.97 -16.37
N LEU A 272 -9.18 3.33 -16.08
CA LEU A 272 -8.54 2.98 -14.81
C LEU A 272 -8.86 3.96 -13.67
N LYS A 273 -9.38 5.17 -13.94
CA LYS A 273 -9.63 6.18 -12.89
C LYS A 273 -10.52 5.73 -11.74
N TYR A 274 -11.43 4.80 -12.01
CA TYR A 274 -12.35 4.30 -10.99
C TYR A 274 -11.67 3.32 -10.03
N GLN A 275 -10.57 2.68 -10.44
CA GLN A 275 -9.91 1.61 -9.67
C GLN A 275 -8.45 1.92 -9.30
N HIS A 276 -7.81 2.88 -9.96
CA HIS A 276 -6.44 3.31 -9.67
C HIS A 276 -6.30 4.82 -9.72
N ALA A 277 -5.76 5.37 -8.64
CA ALA A 277 -5.35 6.75 -8.52
C ALA A 277 -4.15 7.03 -9.44
N ASN A 278 -4.13 8.19 -10.08
CA ASN A 278 -2.90 8.71 -10.69
C ASN A 278 -2.04 9.42 -9.63
N PRO A 279 -0.80 9.84 -9.94
CA PRO A 279 0.08 10.48 -8.95
C PRO A 279 -0.50 11.77 -8.33
N GLU A 280 -1.25 12.56 -9.08
CA GLU A 280 -1.88 13.79 -8.57
C GLU A 280 -3.00 13.48 -7.56
N GLU A 281 -3.83 12.48 -7.86
CA GLU A 281 -4.84 11.94 -6.96
C GLU A 281 -4.20 11.28 -5.74
N ALA A 282 -3.06 10.60 -5.88
CA ALA A 282 -2.31 10.04 -4.77
C ALA A 282 -1.85 11.14 -3.79
N VAL A 283 -1.36 12.27 -4.29
CA VAL A 283 -1.03 13.44 -3.45
C VAL A 283 -2.28 13.97 -2.74
N GLN A 284 -3.45 13.94 -3.39
CA GLN A 284 -4.69 14.31 -2.74
C GLN A 284 -5.11 13.30 -1.65
N ILE A 285 -4.89 12.00 -1.85
CA ILE A 285 -5.09 10.97 -0.82
C ILE A 285 -4.19 11.25 0.38
N HIS A 286 -2.90 11.53 0.16
CA HIS A 286 -1.94 11.89 1.21
C HIS A 286 -2.46 13.03 2.11
N LEU A 287 -3.00 14.09 1.49
CA LEU A 287 -3.59 15.23 2.20
C LEU A 287 -4.89 14.85 2.93
N ASP A 288 -5.79 14.14 2.27
CA ASP A 288 -7.11 13.80 2.80
C ASP A 288 -7.00 12.85 4.02
N VAL A 289 -6.06 11.90 3.99
CA VAL A 289 -5.79 11.00 5.13
C VAL A 289 -4.92 11.65 6.21
N ARG A 290 -4.41 12.87 5.97
CA ARG A 290 -3.54 13.62 6.89
C ARG A 290 -2.24 12.86 7.22
N ALA A 291 -1.60 12.25 6.22
CA ALA A 291 -0.32 11.60 6.43
C ALA A 291 0.82 12.63 6.57
N LYS A 292 1.71 12.44 7.54
CA LYS A 292 2.93 13.26 7.69
C LYS A 292 3.92 12.98 6.56
N LYS A 293 4.11 11.69 6.25
CA LYS A 293 4.95 11.19 5.15
C LYS A 293 4.20 10.14 4.33
N SER A 294 4.56 9.95 3.07
CA SER A 294 4.03 8.89 2.23
C SER A 294 5.08 8.28 1.32
N VAL A 295 4.92 6.99 1.03
CA VAL A 295 5.71 6.23 0.07
C VAL A 295 4.83 5.78 -1.10
N GLY A 296 5.32 6.03 -2.32
CA GLY A 296 4.64 5.64 -3.55
C GLY A 296 4.84 4.16 -3.85
N ILE A 297 3.73 3.42 -3.99
CA ILE A 297 3.72 1.97 -4.28
C ILE A 297 3.03 1.66 -5.62
N HIS A 298 2.93 0.37 -5.96
CA HIS A 298 2.19 -0.14 -7.14
C HIS A 298 2.77 0.30 -8.51
N TRP A 299 4.03 0.74 -8.54
CA TRP A 299 4.74 1.16 -9.75
C TRP A 299 6.09 0.43 -9.88
N GLY A 300 6.76 0.56 -11.02
CA GLY A 300 8.15 0.15 -11.16
C GLY A 300 8.44 -1.36 -11.18
N THR A 301 7.43 -2.23 -11.12
CA THR A 301 7.64 -3.67 -10.87
C THR A 301 7.08 -4.61 -11.94
N PHE A 302 5.79 -4.50 -12.27
CA PHE A 302 5.09 -5.40 -13.18
C PHE A 302 4.67 -4.73 -14.48
N LYS A 303 4.75 -5.47 -15.60
CA LYS A 303 4.13 -5.03 -16.86
C LYS A 303 2.62 -5.25 -16.78
N MET A 304 1.94 -4.37 -16.03
CA MET A 304 0.49 -4.40 -15.83
C MET A 304 -0.25 -3.97 -17.10
N ILE A 305 -1.58 -3.93 -17.02
CA ILE A 305 -2.42 -3.62 -18.19
C ILE A 305 -2.27 -2.17 -18.66
N SER A 306 -1.99 -1.26 -17.74
CA SER A 306 -1.91 0.18 -17.97
C SER A 306 -0.81 0.59 -18.97
N THR A 307 -0.92 1.75 -19.63
CA THR A 307 -0.04 2.14 -20.76
C THR A 307 0.95 3.26 -20.49
N GLU A 308 1.00 3.78 -19.27
CA GLU A 308 1.94 4.81 -18.83
C GLU A 308 3.40 4.36 -19.00
N PHE A 309 4.28 5.32 -19.31
CA PHE A 309 5.71 5.07 -19.32
C PHE A 309 6.20 4.64 -17.93
N TYR A 310 7.04 3.62 -17.84
CA TYR A 310 7.34 2.95 -16.56
C TYR A 310 7.98 3.83 -15.47
N LEU A 311 8.62 4.95 -15.84
CA LEU A 311 9.16 5.95 -14.89
C LEU A 311 8.23 7.15 -14.67
N GLU A 312 7.19 7.30 -15.49
CA GLU A 312 6.23 8.41 -15.39
C GLU A 312 5.58 8.53 -14.00
N PRO A 313 5.21 7.44 -13.30
CA PRO A 313 4.67 7.54 -11.95
C PRO A 313 5.56 8.35 -10.99
N ARG A 314 6.88 8.13 -11.05
CA ARG A 314 7.86 8.83 -10.19
C ARG A 314 7.97 10.31 -10.54
N SER A 315 8.10 10.64 -11.82
CA SER A 315 8.26 12.04 -12.25
C SER A 315 6.99 12.85 -12.01
N ARG A 316 5.81 12.28 -12.29
CA ARG A 316 4.52 12.93 -12.03
C ARG A 316 4.23 13.09 -10.54
N LEU A 317 4.62 12.12 -9.70
CA LEU A 317 4.51 12.28 -8.25
C LEU A 317 5.32 13.49 -7.79
N GLN A 318 6.58 13.58 -8.21
CA GLN A 318 7.44 14.70 -7.85
C GLN A 318 6.82 16.04 -8.29
N GLN A 319 6.36 16.13 -9.54
CA GLN A 319 5.69 17.33 -10.04
C GLN A 319 4.43 17.67 -9.23
N ALA A 320 3.60 16.68 -8.91
CA ALA A 320 2.36 16.90 -8.15
C ALA A 320 2.61 17.39 -6.72
N VAL A 321 3.69 16.95 -6.08
CA VAL A 321 4.14 17.45 -4.76
C VAL A 321 4.59 18.91 -4.87
N GLU A 322 5.39 19.23 -5.89
CA GLU A 322 5.89 20.58 -6.17
C GLU A 322 4.73 21.56 -6.48
N ASP A 323 3.78 21.16 -7.33
CA ASP A 323 2.61 21.98 -7.72
C ASP A 323 1.72 22.33 -6.53
N ARG A 324 1.73 21.50 -5.47
CA ARG A 324 0.99 21.71 -4.22
C ARG A 324 1.80 22.45 -3.15
N ASN A 325 3.04 22.86 -3.45
CA ASN A 325 3.98 23.51 -2.52
C ASN A 325 4.22 22.68 -1.24
N LEU A 326 4.26 21.36 -1.38
CA LEU A 326 4.53 20.45 -0.26
C LEU A 326 6.05 20.20 -0.14
N PRO A 327 6.55 19.89 1.07
CA PRO A 327 7.95 19.47 1.24
C PRO A 327 8.24 18.23 0.38
N SER A 328 9.36 18.22 -0.34
CA SER A 328 9.70 17.13 -1.26
C SER A 328 9.87 15.78 -0.56
N GLU A 329 10.18 15.79 0.73
CA GLU A 329 10.29 14.61 1.58
C GLU A 329 8.95 14.08 2.13
N CYS A 330 7.84 14.81 1.94
CA CYS A 330 6.55 14.41 2.50
C CYS A 330 5.88 13.29 1.70
N PHE A 331 6.17 13.15 0.40
CA PHE A 331 5.71 12.04 -0.42
C PHE A 331 6.79 11.67 -1.44
N PHE A 332 7.44 10.52 -1.21
CA PHE A 332 8.59 10.07 -1.98
C PHE A 332 8.37 8.69 -2.60
N THR A 333 9.18 8.38 -3.62
CA THR A 333 9.38 7.02 -4.12
C THR A 333 10.64 6.41 -3.51
N MET A 334 10.69 5.08 -3.43
CA MET A 334 11.89 4.33 -3.04
C MET A 334 12.43 3.54 -4.23
N GLN A 335 13.66 3.05 -4.13
CA GLN A 335 14.22 2.03 -5.02
C GLN A 335 13.89 0.64 -4.48
N HIS A 336 13.83 -0.37 -5.36
CA HIS A 336 13.61 -1.76 -4.91
C HIS A 336 14.74 -2.17 -3.96
N GLY A 337 14.39 -2.63 -2.77
CA GLY A 337 15.32 -3.04 -1.72
C GLY A 337 15.85 -1.90 -0.84
N GLU A 338 15.53 -0.63 -1.16
CA GLU A 338 15.94 0.49 -0.32
C GLU A 338 15.33 0.37 1.08
N VAL A 339 16.14 0.62 2.10
CA VAL A 339 15.71 0.70 3.51
C VAL A 339 15.81 2.16 3.96
N LYS A 340 14.69 2.73 4.41
CA LYS A 340 14.60 4.13 4.80
C LYS A 340 14.05 4.27 6.20
N HIS A 341 14.80 4.99 7.03
CA HIS A 341 14.40 5.36 8.39
C HIS A 341 13.76 6.76 8.36
N LEU A 342 12.57 6.86 8.92
CA LEU A 342 11.77 8.08 9.00
C LEU A 342 11.66 8.48 10.47
N GLU A 343 12.58 9.32 10.90
CA GLU A 343 12.55 9.91 12.25
C GLU A 343 11.29 10.74 12.45
N GLU A 344 10.70 10.64 13.65
CA GLU A 344 9.80 11.68 14.17
C GLU A 344 10.67 12.76 14.80
N LYS A 345 10.83 13.91 14.13
CA LYS A 345 11.38 15.08 14.82
C LYS A 345 10.43 15.42 15.96
N ALA A 346 10.86 15.22 17.20
CA ALA A 346 10.23 15.84 18.35
C ALA A 346 10.14 17.35 18.08
N PRO A 347 9.00 18.03 18.36
CA PRO A 347 8.96 19.47 18.29
C PRO A 347 10.03 20.00 19.24
N SER A 348 11.03 20.67 18.69
CA SER A 348 12.07 21.35 19.47
C SER A 348 11.37 22.32 20.42
N SER A 349 11.40 22.04 21.72
CA SER A 349 11.04 23.01 22.74
C SER A 349 12.05 24.15 22.69
N ASN A 350 11.74 25.20 21.92
CA ASN A 350 12.41 26.48 22.06
C ASN A 350 11.96 27.11 23.39
N THR A 351 12.66 26.76 24.46
CA THR A 351 12.65 27.49 25.72
C THR A 351 14.08 27.65 26.18
N GLN A 352 14.75 28.66 25.64
CA GLN A 352 15.81 29.41 26.33
C GLN A 352 16.19 30.62 25.49
N ASN A 353 15.65 31.78 25.88
CA ASN A 353 16.37 33.05 25.97
C ASN A 353 15.41 34.05 26.62
N ASP A 354 15.33 33.96 27.94
CA ASP A 354 14.73 34.98 28.79
C ASP A 354 15.73 35.31 29.90
N GLN A 355 16.89 35.80 29.49
CA GLN A 355 17.87 36.51 30.32
C GLN A 355 18.58 37.50 29.41
N ASP A 356 18.13 38.75 29.42
CA ASP A 356 19.00 39.95 29.40
C ASP A 356 18.15 41.21 29.30
N PHE A 357 17.59 41.65 30.44
CA PHE A 357 17.37 43.07 30.70
C PHE A 357 17.51 43.33 32.20
N LYS A 358 18.76 43.42 32.64
CA LYS A 358 19.14 44.28 33.76
C LYS A 358 20.36 45.10 33.37
N ASN A 359 20.24 46.40 33.64
CA ASN A 359 21.24 47.47 33.61
C ASN A 359 21.37 48.23 32.30
N ILE A 360 20.62 49.33 32.17
CA ILE A 360 21.21 50.66 31.95
C ILE A 360 20.43 51.68 32.81
N ASP A 361 21.13 52.10 33.87
CA ASP A 361 21.21 53.37 34.61
C ASP A 361 20.18 54.52 34.50
N SER A 362 20.15 55.21 35.65
CA SER A 362 19.86 56.63 35.95
C SER A 362 18.44 57.08 36.23
#